data_AF-A0A925MXQ7-F1
#
_entry.id   AF-A0A925MXQ7-F1
#
_cell.length_a   1.000
_cell.length_b   1.000
_cell.length_c   1.000
_cell.angle_alpha   90.00
_cell.angle_beta   90.00
_cell.angle_gamma   90.00
#
_symmetry.space_group_name_H-M   'P 1'
#
loop_
_entity.id
_entity.type
_entity.pdbx_description
1 polymer ?
#
loop_
_entity_poly.entity_id
_entity_poly.type
_entity_poly.pdbx_seq_one_letter_code
_entity_poly.pdbx_strand_id
1 'polypeptide(L)'
;MESRVYDGTTHDRGQQGAVVDASDRQWAALAHLSALVLALMTSWIAGLAGVLGAGAIYLLKRNDSAFVAEHAREAINFNLSMFIYACAAVAIGIVLVGATVLTLGLGIILTAPAGLLLLLAVAAIAVVWLVCSIIATVKAWNGETYRYPFTLRLF
;
A
#
# COMPACT_ATOMS: atom_id res chain seq x y z
N MET A 1 24.60 4.24 62.25
CA MET A 1 24.05 5.34 61.43
C MET A 1 24.70 5.26 60.05
N GLU A 2 24.47 4.25 59.21
CA GLU A 2 23.17 3.78 58.67
C GLU A 2 22.31 4.97 58.24
N SER A 3 21.81 5.09 57.01
CA SER A 3 21.61 4.11 55.93
C SER A 3 21.31 4.85 54.61
N ARG A 4 21.54 4.14 53.49
CA ARG A 4 21.19 4.53 52.11
C ARG A 4 19.75 5.04 51.98
N VAL A 5 19.53 6.00 51.08
CA VAL A 5 18.47 5.87 50.06
C VAL A 5 19.02 6.36 48.72
N TYR A 6 19.22 5.40 47.82
CA TYR A 6 19.21 5.60 46.38
C TYR A 6 17.77 5.89 45.94
N ASP A 7 17.57 6.87 45.07
CA ASP A 7 16.48 6.87 44.08
C ASP A 7 16.95 7.76 42.92
N GLY A 8 17.31 7.29 41.72
CA GLY A 8 16.83 6.11 41.01
C GLY A 8 15.77 6.51 40.00
N THR A 9 16.12 7.24 38.92
CA THR A 9 15.40 7.28 37.62
C THR A 9 16.04 8.24 36.60
N THR A 10 17.35 8.18 36.44
CA THR A 10 17.95 8.43 35.11
C THR A 10 18.07 7.07 34.44
N HIS A 11 17.35 6.86 33.34
CA HIS A 11 17.23 5.64 32.51
C HIS A 11 15.94 4.82 32.67
N ASP A 12 14.80 5.44 32.34
CA ASP A 12 13.66 4.71 31.76
C ASP A 12 13.18 5.36 30.43
N ARG A 13 14.14 5.81 29.60
CA ARG A 13 13.89 6.15 28.18
C ARG A 13 14.27 5.00 27.25
N GLY A 14 14.24 3.79 27.77
CA GLY A 14 14.48 2.57 27.02
C GLY A 14 13.34 1.62 27.31
N GLN A 15 12.36 1.57 26.40
CA GLN A 15 11.28 0.57 26.38
C GLN A 15 9.99 0.86 27.14
N GLN A 16 9.50 2.10 27.10
CA GLN A 16 8.05 2.32 27.06
C GLN A 16 7.68 2.47 25.59
N GLY A 17 6.87 1.56 25.04
CA GLY A 17 6.34 1.71 23.69
C GLY A 17 5.66 3.07 23.60
N ALA A 18 6.32 4.03 22.94
CA ALA A 18 5.84 5.40 22.88
C ALA A 18 4.43 5.36 22.32
N VAL A 19 3.45 5.75 23.13
CA VAL A 19 2.06 5.89 22.67
C VAL A 19 2.12 6.83 21.48
N VAL A 20 1.87 6.30 20.28
CA VAL A 20 1.89 7.10 19.05
C VAL A 20 0.87 8.23 19.25
N ASP A 21 1.32 9.46 19.05
CA ASP A 21 0.47 10.63 19.26
C ASP A 21 -0.78 10.54 18.37
N ALA A 22 -1.89 11.09 18.86
CA ALA A 22 -3.15 11.06 18.12
C ALA A 22 -3.02 11.71 16.75
N SER A 23 -2.23 12.78 16.63
CA SER A 23 -1.98 13.44 15.34
C SER A 23 -1.21 12.55 14.37
N ASP A 24 -0.18 11.86 14.84
CA ASP A 24 0.62 10.92 14.03
C ASP A 24 -0.23 9.76 13.52
N ARG A 25 -1.13 9.21 14.34
CA ARG A 25 -2.09 8.18 13.91
C ARG A 25 -3.02 8.67 12.79
N GLN A 26 -3.52 9.90 12.93
CA GLN A 26 -4.38 10.52 11.90
C GLN A 26 -3.62 10.74 10.59
N TRP A 27 -2.40 11.27 10.65
CA TRP A 27 -1.57 11.48 9.45
C TRP A 27 -1.18 10.16 8.78
N ALA A 28 -0.87 9.12 9.55
CA ALA A 28 -0.59 7.79 9.03
C ALA A 28 -1.83 7.16 8.38
N ALA A 29 -3.01 7.28 9.00
CA ALA A 29 -4.26 6.81 8.40
C ALA A 29 -4.60 7.59 7.11
N LEU A 30 -4.37 8.90 7.09
CA LEU A 30 -4.53 9.74 5.90
C LEU A 30 -3.59 9.31 4.76
N ALA A 31 -2.40 8.79 5.05
CA ALA A 31 -1.49 8.29 4.01
C ALA A 31 -2.14 7.16 3.19
N HIS A 32 -2.77 6.20 3.86
CA HIS A 32 -3.47 5.09 3.22
C HIS A 32 -4.80 5.52 2.62
N LEU A 33 -5.57 6.36 3.33
CA LEU A 33 -6.88 6.80 2.88
C LEU A 33 -6.80 7.71 1.67
N SER A 34 -5.86 8.66 1.63
CA SER A 34 -5.65 9.52 0.47
C SER A 34 -5.23 8.71 -0.75
N ALA A 35 -4.37 7.71 -0.56
CA ALA A 35 -3.97 6.82 -1.64
C ALA A 35 -5.16 6.02 -2.19
N LEU A 36 -5.99 5.47 -1.30
CA LEU A 36 -7.23 4.76 -1.64
C LEU A 36 -8.20 5.65 -2.42
N VAL A 37 -8.54 6.82 -1.87
CA VAL A 37 -9.53 7.74 -2.45
C VAL A 37 -9.05 8.25 -3.82
N LEU A 38 -7.80 8.70 -3.93
CA LEU A 38 -7.28 9.20 -5.19
C LEU A 38 -7.19 8.10 -6.25
N ALA A 39 -6.77 6.88 -5.88
CA ALA A 39 -6.76 5.76 -6.81
C ALA A 39 -8.17 5.41 -7.32
N LEU A 40 -9.21 5.49 -6.48
CA LEU A 40 -10.59 5.29 -6.91
C LEU A 40 -11.08 6.41 -7.84
N MET A 41 -10.71 7.67 -7.57
CA MET A 41 -11.13 8.82 -8.37
C MET A 41 -10.49 8.86 -9.76
N THR A 42 -9.27 8.34 -9.93
CA THR A 42 -8.55 8.38 -11.22
C THR A 42 -8.60 7.06 -11.99
N SER A 43 -9.58 6.21 -11.68
CA SER A 43 -9.60 4.79 -12.03
C SER A 43 -8.51 3.99 -11.34
N TRP A 44 -8.96 2.93 -10.67
CA TRP A 44 -8.15 1.96 -9.92
C TRP A 44 -6.86 1.54 -10.65
N ILE A 45 -6.96 1.29 -11.95
CA ILE A 45 -5.87 0.84 -12.83
C ILE A 45 -4.76 1.89 -13.00
N ALA A 46 -5.05 3.18 -12.82
CA ALA A 46 -4.06 4.22 -13.02
C ALA A 46 -2.98 4.20 -11.92
N GLY A 47 -3.29 3.76 -10.68
CA GLY A 47 -2.38 3.51 -9.53
C GLY A 47 -1.51 4.69 -9.03
N LEU A 48 -1.09 5.56 -9.95
CA LEU A 48 -0.25 6.72 -9.77
C LEU A 48 -0.90 7.79 -8.90
N ALA A 49 -2.22 7.99 -8.98
CA ALA A 49 -2.89 8.94 -8.09
C ALA A 49 -2.82 8.49 -6.63
N GLY A 50 -2.87 7.19 -6.37
CA GLY A 50 -2.66 6.63 -5.04
C GLY A 50 -1.23 6.85 -4.54
N VAL A 51 -0.24 6.65 -5.42
CA VAL A 51 1.17 6.98 -5.16
C VAL A 51 1.34 8.47 -4.84
N LEU A 52 0.66 9.36 -5.57
CA LEU A 52 0.75 10.80 -5.34
C LEU A 52 0.09 11.21 -4.02
N GLY A 53 -1.03 10.58 -3.63
CA GLY A 53 -1.69 10.82 -2.34
C GLY A 53 -0.78 10.52 -1.15
N ALA A 54 -0.29 9.29 -1.08
CA ALA A 54 0.66 8.90 -0.04
C ALA A 54 2.00 9.63 -0.17
N GLY A 55 2.45 9.91 -1.40
CA GLY A 55 3.67 10.67 -1.72
C GLY A 55 3.64 12.09 -1.17
N ALA A 56 2.50 12.78 -1.29
CA ALA A 56 2.34 14.11 -0.72
C ALA A 56 2.49 14.07 0.82
N ILE A 57 1.85 13.11 1.48
CA ILE A 57 1.94 12.95 2.94
C ILE A 57 3.36 12.58 3.37
N TYR A 58 4.01 11.69 2.62
CA TYR A 58 5.41 11.35 2.86
C TYR A 58 6.30 12.59 2.80
N LEU A 59 6.17 13.43 1.76
CA LEU A 59 6.98 14.64 1.64
C LEU A 59 6.70 15.66 2.75
N LEU A 60 5.45 15.78 3.20
CA LEU A 60 5.05 16.70 4.27
C LEU A 60 5.50 16.24 5.66
N LYS A 61 5.51 14.94 5.92
CA LYS A 61 5.70 14.38 7.28
C LYS A 61 6.97 13.56 7.49
N ARG A 62 7.78 13.31 6.45
CA ARG A 62 9.03 12.53 6.51
C ARG A 62 10.04 12.99 7.56
N ASN A 63 10.08 14.29 7.89
CA ASN A 63 11.04 14.85 8.85
C ASN A 63 10.41 15.09 10.24
N ASP A 64 9.08 15.01 10.34
CA ASP A 64 8.33 15.29 11.57
C ASP A 64 8.12 14.02 12.39
N SER A 65 7.71 12.92 11.74
CA SER A 65 7.36 11.66 12.41
C SER A 65 7.83 10.46 11.61
N ALA A 66 8.68 9.64 12.24
CA ALA A 66 9.15 8.37 11.67
C ALA A 66 7.99 7.38 11.44
N PHE A 67 6.98 7.40 12.32
CA PHE A 67 5.80 6.54 12.22
C PHE A 67 4.98 6.88 10.96
N VAL A 68 4.66 8.16 10.78
CA VAL A 68 3.94 8.62 9.57
C VAL A 68 4.76 8.36 8.32
N ALA A 69 6.07 8.60 8.37
CA ALA A 69 6.97 8.36 7.24
C ALA A 69 6.99 6.89 6.81
N GLU A 70 7.02 5.94 7.76
CA GLU A 70 6.97 4.51 7.46
C GLU A 70 5.65 4.11 6.79
N HIS A 71 4.52 4.55 7.35
CA HIS A 71 3.20 4.27 6.77
C HIS A 71 3.04 4.87 5.37
N ALA A 72 3.51 6.10 5.16
CA ALA A 72 3.45 6.75 3.87
C ALA A 72 4.35 6.07 2.84
N ARG A 73 5.58 5.65 3.20
CA ARG A 73 6.46 4.86 2.31
C ARG A 73 5.81 3.53 1.92
N GLU A 74 5.26 2.80 2.88
CA GLU A 74 4.64 1.51 2.59
C GLU A 74 3.39 1.69 1.70
N ALA A 75 2.58 2.73 1.93
CA ALA A 75 1.44 3.07 1.07
C ALA A 75 1.87 3.38 -0.37
N ILE A 76 2.97 4.12 -0.55
CA ILE A 76 3.51 4.41 -1.88
C ILE A 76 3.98 3.12 -2.56
N ASN A 77 4.79 2.31 -1.87
CA ASN A 77 5.31 1.05 -2.40
C ASN A 77 4.16 0.11 -2.80
N PHE A 78 3.10 0.05 -2.01
CA PHE A 78 1.94 -0.79 -2.30
C PHE A 78 1.18 -0.35 -3.55
N ASN A 79 0.84 0.94 -3.65
CA ASN A 79 0.12 1.47 -4.82
C ASN A 79 0.96 1.35 -6.09
N LEU A 80 2.28 1.53 -5.99
CA LEU A 80 3.21 1.32 -7.10
C LEU A 80 3.29 -0.16 -7.50
N SER A 81 3.30 -1.08 -6.53
CA SER A 81 3.29 -2.53 -6.80
C SER A 81 2.03 -2.93 -7.56
N MET A 82 0.87 -2.48 -7.10
CA MET A 82 -0.41 -2.75 -7.76
C MET A 82 -0.49 -2.15 -9.15
N PHE A 83 0.09 -0.96 -9.36
CA PHE A 83 0.21 -0.36 -10.68
C PHE A 83 1.07 -1.20 -11.62
N ILE A 84 2.21 -1.72 -11.16
CA ILE A 84 3.07 -2.61 -11.95
C ILE A 84 2.31 -3.89 -12.32
N TYR A 85 1.56 -4.49 -11.39
CA TYR A 85 0.74 -5.66 -11.67
C TYR A 85 -0.38 -5.37 -12.69
N ALA A 86 -1.00 -4.19 -12.62
CA ALA A 86 -1.97 -3.75 -13.62
C ALA A 86 -1.34 -3.59 -15.02
N CYS A 87 -0.17 -2.97 -15.11
CA CYS A 87 0.58 -2.84 -16.36
C CYS A 87 0.94 -4.21 -16.96
N ALA A 88 1.38 -5.16 -16.13
CA ALA A 88 1.65 -6.52 -16.56
C ALA A 88 0.39 -7.22 -17.09
N ALA A 89 -0.74 -7.09 -16.40
CA ALA A 89 -2.01 -7.64 -16.86
C ALA A 89 -2.47 -7.04 -18.20
N VAL A 90 -2.31 -5.73 -18.39
CA VAL A 90 -2.60 -5.05 -19.67
C VAL A 90 -1.70 -5.57 -20.78
N ALA A 91 -0.40 -5.72 -20.54
CA ALA A 91 0.54 -6.27 -21.52
C ALA A 91 0.17 -7.70 -21.93
N ILE A 92 -0.19 -8.56 -20.98
CA ILE A 92 -0.67 -9.92 -21.25
C ILE A 92 -1.97 -9.86 -22.07
N GLY A 93 -2.91 -8.98 -21.71
CA GLY A 93 -4.15 -8.78 -22.46
C GLY A 93 -3.91 -8.38 -23.92
N ILE A 94 -2.98 -7.46 -24.17
CA ILE A 94 -2.56 -7.06 -25.53
C ILE A 94 -2.02 -8.27 -26.31
N VAL A 95 -1.18 -9.09 -25.69
CA VAL A 95 -0.63 -10.30 -26.32
C VAL A 95 -1.74 -11.31 -26.67
N LEU A 96 -2.68 -11.55 -25.76
CA LEU A 96 -3.82 -12.46 -26.00
C LEU A 96 -4.71 -11.97 -27.13
N VAL A 97 -5.03 -10.68 -27.15
CA VAL A 97 -5.84 -10.07 -28.23
C VAL A 97 -5.06 -10.13 -29.55
N GLY A 98 -3.78 -9.76 -29.54
CA GLY A 98 -2.90 -9.81 -30.72
C GLY A 98 -2.79 -11.21 -31.32
N ALA A 99 -2.62 -12.24 -30.48
CA ALA A 99 -2.58 -13.63 -30.92
C ALA A 99 -3.91 -14.08 -31.57
N THR A 100 -5.04 -13.62 -31.03
CA THR A 100 -6.37 -13.89 -31.61
C THR A 100 -6.49 -13.28 -33.00
N VAL A 101 -6.07 -12.02 -33.16
CA VAL A 101 -6.12 -11.31 -34.45
C VAL A 101 -5.18 -11.94 -35.47
N LEU A 102 -3.94 -12.27 -35.07
CA LEU A 102 -2.92 -12.84 -35.95
C LEU A 102 -3.31 -14.22 -36.52
N THR A 103 -4.07 -14.99 -35.75
CA THR A 103 -4.59 -16.32 -36.14
C THR A 103 -5.94 -16.26 -36.86
N LEU A 104 -6.35 -15.08 -37.33
CA LEU A 104 -7.64 -14.82 -37.98
C LEU A 104 -8.85 -15.30 -37.14
N GLY A 105 -8.72 -15.24 -35.81
CA GLY A 105 -9.75 -15.65 -34.86
C GLY A 105 -9.68 -17.11 -34.41
N LEU A 106 -8.89 -17.98 -35.04
CA LEU A 106 -8.78 -19.40 -34.63
C LEU A 106 -8.16 -19.55 -33.23
N GLY A 107 -7.28 -18.62 -32.84
CA GLY A 107 -6.66 -18.60 -31.51
C GLY A 107 -7.64 -18.40 -30.36
N ILE A 108 -8.91 -18.04 -30.62
CA ILE A 108 -9.91 -17.79 -29.58
C ILE A 108 -10.15 -18.98 -28.66
N ILE A 109 -9.97 -20.21 -29.17
CA ILE A 109 -10.10 -21.44 -28.37
C ILE A 109 -9.13 -21.44 -27.18
N LEU A 110 -7.93 -20.85 -27.34
CA LEU A 110 -6.93 -20.72 -26.28
C LEU A 110 -6.99 -19.37 -25.59
N THR A 111 -7.20 -18.28 -26.33
CA THR A 111 -7.14 -16.92 -25.76
C THR A 111 -8.39 -16.56 -24.97
N ALA A 112 -9.55 -17.14 -25.26
CA ALA A 112 -10.77 -16.91 -24.46
C ALA A 112 -10.66 -17.48 -23.03
N PRO A 113 -10.31 -18.77 -22.81
CA PRO A 113 -10.13 -19.28 -21.45
C PRO A 113 -8.96 -18.59 -20.73
N ALA A 114 -7.85 -18.32 -21.42
CA ALA A 114 -6.73 -17.56 -20.84
C ALA A 114 -7.15 -16.13 -20.47
N GLY A 115 -7.95 -15.47 -21.30
CA GLY A 115 -8.50 -14.14 -21.04
C GLY A 115 -9.46 -14.12 -19.85
N LEU A 116 -10.32 -15.13 -19.72
CA LEU A 116 -11.18 -15.28 -18.55
C LEU A 116 -10.35 -15.44 -17.26
N LEU A 117 -9.31 -16.27 -17.27
CA LEU A 117 -8.41 -16.43 -16.13
C LEU A 117 -7.68 -15.12 -15.79
N LEU A 118 -7.25 -14.36 -16.80
CA LEU A 118 -6.65 -13.04 -16.60
C LEU A 118 -7.63 -12.06 -15.95
N LEU A 119 -8.89 -12.03 -16.39
CA LEU A 119 -9.91 -11.17 -15.78
C LEU A 119 -10.19 -11.54 -14.33
N LEU A 120 -10.25 -12.84 -14.01
CA LEU A 120 -10.39 -13.31 -12.63
C LEU A 120 -9.18 -12.93 -11.77
N ALA A 121 -7.97 -13.04 -12.31
CA ALA A 121 -6.76 -12.61 -11.62
C ALA A 121 -6.75 -11.09 -11.36
N VAL A 122 -7.14 -10.27 -12.33
CA VAL A 122 -7.25 -8.81 -12.17
C VAL A 122 -8.30 -8.46 -11.11
N ALA A 123 -9.45 -9.13 -11.11
CA ALA A 123 -10.48 -8.94 -10.09
C ALA A 123 -9.96 -9.31 -8.69
N ALA A 124 -9.24 -10.42 -8.55
CA ALA A 124 -8.61 -10.82 -7.29
C ALA A 124 -7.59 -9.79 -6.79
N ILE A 125 -6.74 -9.27 -7.67
CA ILE A 125 -5.78 -8.20 -7.34
C ILE A 125 -6.50 -6.94 -6.85
N ALA A 126 -7.58 -6.53 -7.51
CA ALA A 126 -8.37 -5.38 -7.11
C ALA A 126 -8.98 -5.54 -5.70
N VAL A 127 -9.51 -6.73 -5.40
CA VAL A 127 -10.04 -7.05 -4.07
C VAL A 127 -8.93 -7.03 -3.02
N VAL A 128 -7.79 -7.67 -3.28
CA VAL A 128 -6.64 -7.68 -2.36
C VAL A 128 -6.18 -6.26 -2.08
N TRP A 129 -6.10 -5.40 -3.10
CA TRP A 129 -5.73 -4.01 -2.89
C TRP A 129 -6.71 -3.26 -1.98
N LEU A 130 -8.00 -3.36 -2.26
CA LEU A 130 -9.02 -2.64 -1.52
C LEU A 130 -9.00 -3.05 -0.05
N VAL A 131 -8.98 -4.36 0.19
CA VAL A 131 -8.97 -4.94 1.55
C VAL A 131 -7.71 -4.50 2.30
N CYS A 132 -6.53 -4.62 1.69
CA CYS A 132 -5.30 -4.24 2.37
C CYS A 132 -5.24 -2.73 2.65
N SER A 133 -5.74 -1.89 1.75
CA SER A 133 -5.78 -0.43 1.95
C SER A 133 -6.69 -0.03 3.11
N ILE A 134 -7.83 -0.69 3.25
CA ILE A 134 -8.74 -0.48 4.39
C ILE A 134 -8.08 -0.96 5.69
N ILE A 135 -7.50 -2.16 5.71
CA ILE A 135 -6.81 -2.69 6.89
C ILE A 135 -5.65 -1.78 7.31
N ALA A 136 -4.86 -1.30 6.36
CA ALA A 136 -3.76 -0.37 6.62
C ALA A 136 -4.24 0.93 7.25
N THR A 137 -5.34 1.48 6.74
CA THR A 137 -5.97 2.70 7.28
C THR A 137 -6.43 2.49 8.72
N VAL A 138 -7.13 1.38 8.99
CA VAL A 138 -7.63 1.05 10.34
C VAL A 138 -6.48 0.80 11.32
N LYS A 139 -5.44 0.07 10.90
CA LYS A 139 -4.27 -0.18 11.75
C LYS A 139 -3.49 1.08 12.06
N ALA A 140 -3.26 1.93 11.06
CA ALA A 140 -2.62 3.22 11.25
C ALA A 140 -3.41 4.11 12.23
N TRP A 141 -4.75 4.09 12.15
CA TRP A 141 -5.61 4.80 13.09
C TRP A 141 -5.46 4.31 14.55
N ASN A 142 -5.24 3.00 14.73
CA ASN A 142 -4.97 2.39 16.03
C ASN A 142 -3.52 2.58 16.51
N GLY A 143 -2.64 3.18 15.69
CA GLY A 143 -1.21 3.32 16.00
C GLY A 143 -0.42 2.03 15.80
N GLU A 144 -0.97 1.06 15.09
CA GLU A 144 -0.31 -0.18 14.72
C GLU A 144 0.40 -0.04 13.37
N THR A 145 1.61 -0.58 13.28
CA THR A 145 2.29 -0.70 11.99
C THR A 145 1.61 -1.77 11.13
N TYR A 146 1.51 -1.50 9.83
CA TYR A 146 0.98 -2.44 8.87
C TYR A 146 1.92 -2.57 7.69
N ARG A 147 2.26 -3.82 7.36
CA ARG A 147 3.05 -4.16 6.19
C ARG A 147 2.15 -4.82 5.18
N TYR A 148 2.13 -4.28 3.98
CA TYR A 148 1.26 -4.76 2.94
C TYR A 148 1.79 -6.09 2.39
N PRO A 149 0.93 -7.12 2.26
CA PRO A 149 1.30 -8.33 1.54
C PRO A 149 1.49 -8.01 0.05
N PHE A 150 2.33 -8.78 -0.64
CA PHE A 150 2.59 -8.63 -2.09
C PHE A 150 3.07 -7.23 -2.52
N THR A 151 3.84 -6.56 -1.64
CA THR A 151 4.43 -5.24 -1.94
C THR A 151 5.89 -5.36 -2.33
N LEU A 152 6.24 -4.77 -3.45
CA LEU A 152 7.61 -4.51 -3.86
C LEU A 152 8.12 -3.28 -3.09
N ARG A 153 9.11 -3.48 -2.22
CA ARG A 153 9.72 -2.40 -1.43
C ARG A 153 10.86 -1.79 -2.23
N LEU A 154 10.57 -0.68 -2.89
CA LEU A 154 11.51 -0.01 -3.78
C LEU A 154 12.30 1.09 -3.06
N PHE A 155 11.80 1.62 -1.94
CA PHE A 155 12.44 2.62 -1.09
C PHE A 155 11.80 2.71 0.29
#